data_AF-J3MYG3-F1
#
_entry.id   AF-J3MYG3-F1
#
_cell.length_a   1.000
_cell.length_b   1.000
_cell.length_c   1.000
_cell.angle_alpha   90.00
_cell.angle_beta   90.00
_cell.angle_gamma   90.00
#
_symmetry.space_group_name_H-M   'P 1'
#
loop_
_entity.id
_entity.type
_entity.pdbx_description
1 polymer ?
#
loop_
_entity_poly.entity_id
_entity_poly.type
_entity_poly.pdbx_seq_one_letter_code
_entity_poly.pdbx_strand_id
1 'polypeptide(L)'
;MAEKAVGNGPRTRARGGLAAASAPPSARRLSAVSYTAAPNLTKKVPDPKVVKPARRTTPVKKRPQVDQAQKQREELAALQEQLGGLQKKLLEKDEALRSAEHLISRISAANAAVDELRGQLSEKESLIESTGSELHGAKIQLAEKQAALEKLEWEAKVSSTKVEELQVDVASMDVEISALMKLFRKITENDRTPYPRERTDDSSLECEPVQLDEIAGDIDMEKMEHEMSAYVTALAAAKDNPTDEFLKAVTEARLKLQAFVL
;
A
#
# COMPACT_ATOMS: atom_id res chain seq x y z
N MET A 1 8.42 15.13 -36.50
CA MET A 1 7.63 14.13 -37.26
C MET A 1 7.39 12.98 -36.28
N ALA A 2 6.23 12.84 -35.63
CA ALA A 2 4.94 12.31 -36.13
C ALA A 2 5.13 10.88 -36.69
N GLU A 3 4.43 9.79 -36.32
CA GLU A 3 3.08 9.45 -35.80
C GLU A 3 3.21 8.14 -34.96
N LYS A 4 2.41 7.73 -33.96
CA LYS A 4 0.96 7.60 -33.71
C LYS A 4 0.26 6.40 -34.40
N ALA A 5 -0.16 5.40 -33.59
CA ALA A 5 -1.34 4.52 -33.74
C ALA A 5 -1.46 3.75 -32.40
N VAL A 6 -2.48 3.80 -31.52
CA VAL A 6 -3.96 3.87 -31.58
C VAL A 6 -4.59 2.74 -32.39
N GLY A 7 -5.14 1.77 -31.66
CA GLY A 7 -6.08 0.77 -32.13
C GLY A 7 -7.02 0.35 -31.00
N ASN A 8 -8.15 1.03 -30.90
CA ASN A 8 -9.30 0.68 -30.06
C ASN A 8 -10.09 -0.49 -30.68
N GLY A 9 -10.69 -1.33 -29.84
CA GLY A 9 -11.77 -2.25 -30.24
C GLY A 9 -12.60 -2.74 -29.04
N PRO A 10 -13.93 -2.84 -29.12
CA PRO A 10 -14.84 -2.70 -27.97
C PRO A 10 -15.47 -4.03 -27.52
N ARG A 11 -15.96 -4.10 -26.27
CA ARG A 11 -17.26 -4.74 -25.95
C ARG A 11 -17.74 -4.48 -24.52
N THR A 12 -19.05 -4.41 -24.44
CA THR A 12 -19.94 -3.79 -23.46
C THR A 12 -20.49 -4.76 -22.38
N ARG A 13 -20.68 -4.22 -21.16
CA ARG A 13 -21.85 -4.33 -20.23
C ARG A 13 -22.32 -5.75 -19.83
N ALA A 14 -22.51 -6.12 -18.56
CA ALA A 14 -23.43 -5.59 -17.53
C ALA A 14 -23.15 -6.40 -16.22
N ARG A 15 -23.08 -5.89 -14.99
CA ARG A 15 -24.10 -5.27 -14.09
C ARG A 15 -24.23 -6.12 -12.81
N GLY A 16 -24.08 -5.47 -11.66
CA GLY A 16 -24.34 -5.97 -10.30
C GLY A 16 -23.08 -5.87 -9.44
N GLY A 17 -23.03 -5.18 -8.31
CA GLY A 17 -24.02 -4.42 -7.55
C GLY A 17 -23.38 -4.04 -6.21
N LEU A 18 -23.82 -2.89 -5.69
CA LEU A 18 -23.71 -2.42 -4.30
C LEU A 18 -22.34 -1.90 -3.82
N ALA A 19 -22.28 -0.56 -3.84
CA ALA A 19 -21.22 0.30 -3.36
C ALA A 19 -21.10 0.32 -1.83
N ALA A 20 -19.85 0.38 -1.37
CA ALA A 20 -19.47 0.73 -0.01
C ALA A 20 -19.82 2.19 0.28
N ALA A 21 -20.34 2.43 1.48
CA ALA A 21 -20.83 3.70 1.96
C ALA A 21 -19.70 4.75 2.10
N SER A 22 -19.71 5.74 1.21
CA SER A 22 -19.00 7.01 1.38
C SER A 22 -19.88 7.95 2.19
N ALA A 23 -19.42 8.34 3.38
CA ALA A 23 -20.06 9.32 4.24
C ALA A 23 -20.13 10.72 3.58
N PRO A 24 -21.19 11.52 3.79
CA PRO A 24 -21.30 12.86 3.25
C PRO A 24 -20.63 13.90 4.17
N PRO A 25 -20.18 15.05 3.65
CA PRO A 25 -19.66 16.15 4.45
C PRO A 25 -20.79 16.81 5.26
N SER A 26 -20.53 17.00 6.55
CA SER A 26 -21.41 17.66 7.53
C SER A 26 -21.97 18.97 6.99
N ALA A 27 -23.28 18.98 6.78
CA ALA A 27 -24.07 20.17 6.55
C ALA A 27 -23.91 21.14 7.73
N ARG A 28 -23.62 22.41 7.42
CA ARG A 28 -23.73 23.54 8.35
C ARG A 28 -25.09 23.49 9.05
N ARG A 29 -25.11 23.11 10.33
CA ARG A 29 -26.23 23.44 11.21
C ARG A 29 -26.13 24.93 11.55
N LEU A 30 -26.88 25.75 10.83
CA LEU A 30 -27.29 27.05 11.34
C LEU A 30 -28.17 26.77 12.56
N SER A 31 -27.63 27.01 13.75
CA SER A 31 -28.41 27.04 14.99
C SER A 31 -29.42 28.17 14.89
N ALA A 32 -30.69 27.84 14.73
CA ALA A 32 -31.78 28.80 14.87
C ALA A 32 -31.76 29.34 16.30
N VAL A 33 -31.54 30.65 16.42
CA VAL A 33 -31.71 31.38 17.68
C VAL A 33 -33.22 31.45 17.95
N SER A 34 -33.69 30.66 18.91
CA SER A 34 -35.05 30.75 19.41
C SER A 34 -35.22 32.06 20.19
N TYR A 35 -35.97 33.01 19.64
CA TYR A 35 -36.46 34.16 20.38
C TYR A 35 -37.48 33.66 21.42
N THR A 36 -37.18 33.84 22.70
CA THR A 36 -38.17 33.66 23.77
C THR A 36 -39.12 34.84 23.76
N ALA A 37 -40.39 34.59 23.46
CA ALA A 37 -41.45 35.57 23.56
C ALA A 37 -41.67 35.96 25.05
N ALA A 38 -41.73 37.26 25.32
CA ALA A 38 -42.01 37.80 26.64
C ALA A 38 -43.44 37.46 27.10
N PRO A 39 -43.68 37.24 28.41
CA PRO A 39 -45.00 36.88 28.93
C PRO A 39 -45.95 38.08 28.91
N ASN A 40 -47.08 37.93 28.21
CA ASN A 40 -48.21 38.85 28.24
C ASN A 40 -48.89 38.79 29.63
N LEU A 41 -48.83 39.89 30.38
CA LEU A 41 -49.66 40.12 31.57
C LEU A 41 -50.87 40.98 31.18
N THR A 42 -51.90 40.36 30.61
CA THR A 42 -53.23 40.97 30.50
C THR A 42 -53.97 40.79 31.82
N LYS A 43 -53.99 41.82 32.68
CA LYS A 43 -54.92 41.89 33.81
C LYS A 43 -56.33 42.23 33.30
N LYS A 44 -57.25 41.29 33.48
CA LYS A 44 -58.71 41.52 33.40
C LYS A 44 -59.14 42.51 34.49
N VAL A 45 -59.88 43.54 34.10
CA VAL A 45 -60.63 44.42 35.00
C VAL A 45 -62.05 43.86 35.16
N PRO A 46 -62.62 43.76 36.37
CA PRO A 46 -64.03 43.44 36.56
C PRO A 46 -64.89 44.73 36.58
N ASP A 47 -65.98 44.72 35.81
CA ASP A 47 -67.05 45.73 35.87
C ASP A 47 -67.79 45.71 37.22
N PRO A 48 -68.17 46.89 37.77
CA PRO A 48 -69.27 46.98 38.71
C PRO A 48 -70.48 47.72 38.14
N LYS A 49 -71.64 47.22 38.59
CA LYS A 49 -73.01 47.51 38.19
C LYS A 49 -73.44 48.96 38.46
N VAL A 50 -74.31 49.43 37.58
CA VAL A 50 -75.11 50.66 37.66
C VAL A 50 -76.17 50.55 38.76
N VAL A 51 -76.14 51.43 39.78
CA VAL A 51 -77.32 51.85 40.54
C VAL A 51 -77.19 53.34 40.90
N LYS A 52 -78.23 54.13 40.59
CA LYS A 52 -78.37 55.58 40.83
C LYS A 52 -78.41 55.92 42.33
N PRO A 53 -78.07 57.17 42.71
CA PRO A 53 -79.14 57.99 43.29
C PRO A 53 -79.16 59.45 42.82
N ALA A 54 -80.25 60.11 43.19
CA ALA A 54 -80.77 61.36 42.66
C ALA A 54 -80.06 62.64 43.15
N ARG A 55 -80.25 63.69 42.33
CA ARG A 55 -79.95 65.11 42.53
C ARG A 55 -80.08 65.62 43.98
N ARG A 56 -79.16 66.51 44.38
CA ARG A 56 -79.50 67.89 44.82
C ARG A 56 -78.28 68.84 44.91
N THR A 57 -78.52 70.03 44.37
CA THR A 57 -78.02 71.39 44.70
C THR A 57 -76.57 71.82 44.38
N THR A 58 -76.52 72.94 43.67
CA THR A 58 -75.45 73.81 43.11
C THR A 58 -74.74 74.68 44.19
N PRO A 59 -73.92 75.71 43.85
CA PRO A 59 -72.59 75.70 43.20
C PRO A 59 -71.54 76.57 43.95
N VAL A 60 -70.24 76.23 43.99
CA VAL A 60 -69.17 77.22 44.33
C VAL A 60 -67.89 76.97 43.53
N LYS A 61 -67.49 78.00 42.77
CA LYS A 61 -66.30 78.13 41.92
C LYS A 61 -65.02 78.29 42.75
N LYS A 62 -63.88 77.86 42.17
CA LYS A 62 -62.46 77.92 42.62
C LYS A 62 -61.88 76.65 43.27
N ARG A 63 -61.81 75.52 42.53
CA ARG A 63 -60.86 74.42 42.81
C ARG A 63 -60.14 73.73 41.62
N PRO A 64 -60.50 73.89 40.33
CA PRO A 64 -59.91 73.03 39.28
C PRO A 64 -58.42 73.26 39.00
N GLN A 65 -57.88 74.44 39.34
CA GLN A 65 -56.49 74.81 39.04
C GLN A 65 -55.47 74.19 40.00
N VAL A 66 -55.84 73.96 41.27
CA VAL A 66 -54.98 73.34 42.28
C VAL A 66 -54.88 71.84 42.03
N ASP A 67 -56.00 71.18 41.71
CA ASP A 67 -56.03 69.76 41.39
C ASP A 67 -55.27 69.45 40.08
N GLN A 68 -55.32 70.35 39.10
CA GLN A 68 -54.57 70.21 37.84
C GLN A 68 -53.06 70.41 38.03
N ALA A 69 -52.65 71.36 38.86
CA ALA A 69 -51.23 71.57 39.19
C ALA A 69 -50.65 70.42 40.04
N GLN A 70 -51.45 69.88 40.97
CA GLN A 70 -51.10 68.69 41.74
C GLN A 70 -50.88 67.48 40.82
N LYS A 71 -51.82 67.25 39.90
CA LYS A 71 -51.74 66.16 38.91
C LYS A 71 -50.52 66.28 38.00
N GLN A 72 -50.19 67.49 37.53
CA GLN A 72 -48.97 67.73 36.75
C GLN A 72 -47.70 67.42 37.53
N ARG A 73 -47.67 67.72 38.84
CA ARG A 73 -46.52 67.37 39.70
C ARG A 73 -46.38 65.87 39.89
N GLU A 74 -47.49 65.16 40.09
CA GLU A 74 -47.50 63.70 40.19
C GLU A 74 -47.06 63.04 38.87
N GLU A 75 -47.52 63.56 37.73
CA GLU A 75 -47.09 63.11 36.41
C GLU A 75 -45.59 63.35 36.18
N LEU A 76 -45.07 64.53 36.56
CA LEU A 76 -43.63 64.82 36.49
C LEU A 76 -42.81 63.89 37.39
N ALA A 77 -43.29 63.60 38.60
CA ALA A 77 -42.64 62.67 39.51
C ALA A 77 -42.62 61.24 38.94
N ALA A 78 -43.73 60.78 38.37
CA ALA A 78 -43.83 59.48 37.71
C ALA A 78 -42.89 59.38 36.49
N LEU A 79 -42.79 60.43 35.68
CA LEU A 79 -41.87 60.49 34.54
C LEU A 79 -40.40 60.50 35.00
N GLN A 80 -40.07 61.22 36.09
CA GLN A 80 -38.73 61.19 36.68
C GLN A 80 -38.36 59.79 37.19
N GLU A 81 -39.29 59.09 37.85
CA GLU A 81 -39.07 57.71 38.29
C GLU A 81 -38.86 56.77 37.10
N GLN A 82 -39.68 56.89 36.04
CA GLN A 82 -39.49 56.12 34.81
C GLN A 82 -38.14 56.39 34.15
N LEU A 83 -37.72 57.65 34.09
CA LEU A 83 -36.43 58.04 33.52
C LEU A 83 -35.26 57.47 34.33
N GLY A 84 -35.33 57.51 35.66
CA GLY A 84 -34.35 56.87 36.54
C GLY A 84 -34.30 55.35 36.36
N GLY A 85 -35.46 54.70 36.23
CA GLY A 85 -35.55 53.26 35.96
C GLY A 85 -34.98 52.86 34.60
N LEU A 86 -35.20 53.67 33.56
CA LEU A 86 -34.62 53.46 32.23
C LEU A 86 -33.11 53.65 32.23
N GLN A 87 -32.62 54.68 32.92
CA GLN A 87 -31.17 54.93 33.04
C GLN A 87 -30.46 53.78 33.75
N LYS A 88 -31.04 53.24 34.82
CA LYS A 88 -30.49 52.04 35.50
C LYS A 88 -30.43 50.83 34.57
N LYS A 89 -31.50 50.56 33.82
CA LYS A 89 -31.54 49.46 32.84
C LYS A 89 -30.53 49.64 31.70
N LEU A 90 -30.26 50.88 31.30
CA LEU A 90 -29.24 51.18 30.30
C LEU A 90 -27.85 50.80 30.82
N LEU A 91 -27.51 51.21 32.05
CA LEU A 91 -26.24 50.86 32.68
C LEU A 91 -26.04 49.35 32.83
N GLU A 92 -27.07 48.61 33.27
CA GLU A 92 -27.03 47.15 33.36
C GLU A 92 -26.77 46.51 31.97
N LYS A 93 -27.35 47.06 30.90
CA LYS A 93 -27.11 46.59 29.53
C LYS A 93 -25.72 46.93 29.03
N ASP A 94 -25.17 48.08 29.36
CA ASP A 94 -23.81 48.47 28.98
C ASP A 94 -22.76 47.59 29.67
N GLU A 95 -23.00 47.17 30.92
CA GLU A 95 -22.18 46.18 31.62
C GLU A 95 -22.25 44.79 30.99
N ALA A 96 -23.45 44.35 30.61
CA ALA A 96 -23.66 43.09 29.91
C ALA A 96 -22.98 43.11 28.52
N LEU A 97 -23.04 44.24 27.80
CA LEU A 97 -22.38 44.44 26.52
C LEU A 97 -20.85 44.30 26.67
N ARG A 98 -20.24 45.02 27.61
CA ARG A 98 -18.79 44.91 27.90
C ARG A 98 -18.38 43.48 28.23
N SER A 99 -19.21 42.77 28.99
CA SER A 99 -18.96 41.35 29.34
C SER A 99 -19.01 40.45 28.10
N ALA A 100 -19.95 40.70 27.18
CA ALA A 100 -20.07 39.97 25.92
C ALA A 100 -18.88 40.24 24.99
N GLU A 101 -18.41 41.48 24.88
CA GLU A 101 -17.22 41.85 24.09
C GLU A 101 -15.95 41.15 24.61
N HIS A 102 -15.79 41.08 25.93
CA HIS A 102 -14.70 40.32 26.55
C HIS A 102 -14.78 38.82 26.23
N LEU A 103 -15.98 38.22 26.25
CA LEU A 103 -16.17 36.82 25.87
C LEU A 103 -15.86 36.59 24.38
N ILE A 104 -16.27 37.49 23.49
CA ILE A 104 -15.94 37.43 22.06
C ILE A 104 -14.42 37.45 21.86
N SER A 105 -13.71 38.31 22.59
CA SER A 105 -12.25 38.40 22.53
C SER A 105 -11.60 37.09 23.00
N ARG A 106 -12.08 36.50 24.10
CA ARG A 106 -11.63 35.19 24.59
C ARG A 106 -11.89 34.07 23.60
N ILE A 107 -13.07 34.03 22.99
CA ILE A 107 -13.43 33.03 21.99
C ILE A 107 -12.54 33.18 20.76
N SER A 108 -12.25 34.40 20.33
CA SER A 108 -11.36 34.67 19.21
C SER A 108 -9.94 34.17 19.47
N ALA A 109 -9.40 34.42 20.67
CA ALA A 109 -8.10 33.90 21.09
C ALA A 109 -8.10 32.36 21.18
N ALA A 110 -9.17 31.75 21.70
CA ALA A 110 -9.31 30.31 21.76
C ALA A 110 -9.39 29.67 20.36
N ASN A 111 -10.10 30.29 19.42
CA ASN A 111 -10.17 29.83 18.04
C ASN A 111 -8.80 29.87 17.36
N ALA A 112 -8.03 30.95 17.55
CA ALA A 112 -6.67 31.04 17.04
C ALA A 112 -5.77 29.92 17.59
N ALA A 113 -5.88 29.62 18.89
CA ALA A 113 -5.14 28.51 19.49
C ALA A 113 -5.58 27.13 18.94
N VAL A 114 -6.87 26.95 18.64
CA VAL A 114 -7.37 25.72 18.00
C VAL A 114 -6.84 25.56 16.58
N ASP A 115 -6.77 26.64 15.80
CA ASP A 115 -6.25 26.59 14.43
C ASP A 115 -4.73 26.31 14.41
N GLU A 116 -3.98 26.85 15.37
CA GLU A 116 -2.56 26.50 15.57
C GLU A 116 -2.38 25.01 15.92
N LEU A 117 -3.17 24.48 16.87
CA LEU A 117 -3.12 23.05 17.22
C LEU A 117 -3.49 22.15 16.05
N ARG A 118 -4.42 22.57 15.18
CA ARG A 118 -4.74 21.86 13.94
C ARG A 118 -3.57 21.85 12.96
N GLY A 119 -2.84 22.96 12.84
CA GLY A 119 -1.62 23.04 12.04
C GLY A 119 -0.53 22.10 12.56
N GLN A 120 -0.32 22.05 13.87
CA GLN A 120 0.63 21.11 14.48
C GLN A 120 0.22 19.66 14.31
N LEU A 121 -1.09 19.36 14.36
CA LEU A 121 -1.61 18.02 14.11
C LEU A 121 -1.31 17.58 12.67
N SER A 122 -1.59 18.43 11.69
CA SER A 122 -1.35 18.09 10.28
C SER A 122 0.13 17.93 9.96
N GLU A 123 1.01 18.75 10.55
CA GLU A 123 2.46 18.58 10.44
C GLU A 123 2.90 17.23 11.02
N LYS A 124 2.41 16.87 12.21
CA LYS A 124 2.75 15.57 12.82
C LYS A 124 2.19 14.38 12.03
N GLU A 125 0.98 14.48 11.50
CA GLU A 125 0.44 13.46 10.58
C GLU A 125 1.33 13.29 9.36
N SER A 126 1.79 14.39 8.75
CA SER A 126 2.72 14.32 7.62
C SER A 126 4.07 13.67 7.96
N LEU A 127 4.59 13.93 9.16
CA LEU A 127 5.81 13.30 9.66
C LEU A 127 5.62 11.79 9.89
N ILE A 128 4.47 11.40 10.45
CA ILE A 128 4.13 9.98 10.65
C ILE A 128 4.02 9.27 9.29
N GLU A 129 3.37 9.86 8.30
CA GLU A 129 3.24 9.28 6.96
C GLU A 129 4.61 9.15 6.26
N SER A 130 5.47 10.18 6.37
CA SER A 130 6.83 10.14 5.81
C SER A 130 7.68 9.05 6.45
N THR A 131 7.73 9.01 7.79
CA THR A 131 8.51 8.00 8.53
C THR A 131 7.95 6.59 8.33
N GLY A 132 6.63 6.45 8.22
CA GLY A 132 5.97 5.18 7.87
C GLY A 132 6.37 4.68 6.48
N SER A 133 6.44 5.59 5.51
CA SER A 133 6.89 5.27 4.14
C SER A 133 8.37 4.87 4.10
N GLU A 134 9.24 5.59 4.83
CA GLU A 134 10.66 5.24 4.97
C GLU A 134 10.86 3.87 5.62
N LEU A 135 10.13 3.58 6.70
CA LEU A 135 10.17 2.29 7.38
C LEU A 135 9.71 1.15 6.46
N HIS A 136 8.65 1.37 5.68
CA HIS A 136 8.18 0.39 4.71
C HIS A 136 9.24 0.12 3.64
N GLY A 137 9.87 1.16 3.09
CA GLY A 137 10.98 1.03 2.16
C GLY A 137 12.16 0.24 2.74
N ALA A 138 12.57 0.56 3.98
CA ALA A 138 13.63 -0.16 4.68
C ALA A 138 13.29 -1.65 4.90
N LYS A 139 12.02 -1.98 5.18
CA LYS A 139 11.56 -3.36 5.33
C LYS A 139 11.68 -4.15 4.02
N ILE A 140 11.35 -3.53 2.88
CA ILE A 140 11.54 -4.14 1.56
C ILE A 140 13.02 -4.42 1.32
N GLN A 141 13.88 -3.42 1.52
CA GLN A 141 15.32 -3.59 1.34
C GLN A 141 15.89 -4.70 2.23
N LEU A 142 15.44 -4.79 3.48
CA LEU A 142 15.87 -5.86 4.38
C LEU A 142 15.48 -7.24 3.85
N ALA A 143 14.25 -7.40 3.35
CA ALA A 143 13.80 -8.65 2.74
C ALA A 143 14.61 -9.01 1.48
N GLU A 144 14.93 -8.03 0.63
CA GLU A 144 15.79 -8.22 -0.54
C GLU A 144 17.21 -8.67 -0.15
N LYS A 145 17.79 -8.04 0.90
CA LYS A 145 19.10 -8.43 1.42
C LYS A 145 19.08 -9.84 2.02
N GLN A 146 18.00 -10.21 2.72
CA GLN A 146 17.83 -11.56 3.25
C GLN A 146 17.77 -12.60 2.13
N ALA A 147 16.99 -12.35 1.07
CA ALA A 147 16.91 -13.25 -0.08
C ALA A 147 18.27 -13.38 -0.80
N ALA A 148 19.02 -12.29 -0.93
CA ALA A 148 20.36 -12.31 -1.52
C ALA A 148 21.35 -13.13 -0.67
N LEU A 149 21.26 -13.02 0.66
CA LEU A 149 22.09 -13.79 1.59
C LEU A 149 21.80 -15.28 1.47
N GLU A 150 20.54 -15.69 1.51
CA GLU A 150 20.13 -17.10 1.39
C GLU A 150 20.60 -17.72 0.07
N LYS A 151 20.52 -16.95 -1.02
CA LYS A 151 21.06 -17.36 -2.32
C LYS A 151 22.57 -17.60 -2.27
N LEU A 152 23.34 -16.65 -1.73
CA LEU A 152 24.79 -16.78 -1.61
C LEU A 152 25.18 -17.95 -0.69
N GLU A 153 24.43 -18.17 0.40
CA GLU A 153 24.65 -19.30 1.29
C GLU A 153 24.42 -20.63 0.58
N TRP A 154 23.37 -20.73 -0.23
CA TRP A 154 23.12 -21.91 -1.05
C TRP A 154 24.21 -22.14 -2.10
N GLU A 155 24.64 -21.09 -2.82
CA GLU A 155 25.74 -21.16 -3.80
C GLU A 155 27.05 -21.60 -3.13
N ALA A 156 27.36 -21.08 -1.93
CA ALA A 156 28.53 -21.47 -1.16
C ALA A 156 28.48 -22.95 -0.73
N LYS A 157 27.32 -23.45 -0.29
CA LYS A 157 27.13 -24.86 0.06
C LYS A 157 27.34 -25.77 -1.14
N VAL A 158 26.71 -25.45 -2.28
CA VAL A 158 26.87 -26.22 -3.53
C VAL A 158 28.32 -26.21 -4.00
N SER A 159 28.99 -25.05 -3.94
CA SER A 159 30.41 -24.95 -4.29
C SER A 159 31.29 -25.76 -3.34
N SER A 160 31.02 -25.78 -2.03
CA SER A 160 31.77 -26.58 -1.05
C SER A 160 31.66 -28.06 -1.36
N THR A 161 30.44 -28.56 -1.60
CA THR A 161 30.22 -29.95 -1.99
C THR A 161 30.96 -30.29 -3.28
N LYS A 162 30.97 -29.38 -4.27
CA LYS A 162 31.68 -29.63 -5.52
C LYS A 162 33.19 -29.70 -5.35
N VAL A 163 33.75 -28.88 -4.46
CA VAL A 163 35.18 -28.91 -4.10
C VAL A 163 35.53 -30.22 -3.41
N GLU A 164 34.68 -30.72 -2.50
CA GLU A 164 34.85 -32.00 -1.83
C GLU A 164 34.86 -33.17 -2.82
N GLU A 165 33.92 -33.19 -3.79
CA GLU A 165 33.89 -34.20 -4.87
C GLU A 165 35.19 -34.19 -5.69
N LEU A 166 35.60 -33.01 -6.17
CA LEU A 166 36.83 -32.87 -6.95
C LEU A 166 38.08 -33.29 -6.16
N GLN A 167 38.10 -33.04 -4.85
CA GLN A 167 39.20 -33.48 -4.00
C GLN A 167 39.31 -35.01 -3.92
N VAL A 168 38.17 -35.71 -3.89
CA VAL A 168 38.13 -37.18 -3.96
C VAL A 168 38.64 -37.67 -5.32
N ASP A 169 38.19 -37.06 -6.42
CA ASP A 169 38.62 -37.42 -7.77
C ASP A 169 40.13 -37.26 -7.95
N VAL A 170 40.71 -36.15 -7.48
CA VAL A 170 42.16 -35.90 -7.53
C VAL A 170 42.93 -36.94 -6.72
N ALA A 171 42.44 -37.32 -5.53
CA ALA A 171 43.08 -38.35 -4.74
C ALA A 171 43.04 -39.73 -5.43
N SER A 172 41.94 -40.07 -6.13
CA SER A 172 41.85 -41.30 -6.93
C SER A 172 42.87 -41.28 -8.09
N MET A 173 42.91 -40.17 -8.84
CA MET A 173 43.85 -40.00 -9.94
C MET A 173 45.31 -40.10 -9.49
N ASP A 174 45.66 -39.57 -8.31
CA ASP A 174 47.01 -39.65 -7.76
C ASP A 174 47.46 -41.11 -7.51
N VAL A 175 46.54 -41.96 -7.06
CA VAL A 175 46.77 -43.41 -6.91
C VAL A 175 46.97 -44.08 -8.26
N GLU A 176 46.13 -43.78 -9.25
CA GLU A 176 46.24 -44.31 -10.61
C GLU A 176 47.54 -43.89 -11.30
N ILE A 177 47.90 -42.61 -11.23
CA ILE A 177 49.17 -42.07 -11.74
C ILE A 177 50.35 -42.74 -11.03
N SER A 178 50.28 -42.90 -9.70
CA SER A 178 51.32 -43.61 -8.94
C SER A 178 51.48 -45.07 -9.38
N ALA A 179 50.38 -45.77 -9.68
CA ALA A 179 50.42 -47.13 -10.20
C ALA A 179 51.06 -47.17 -11.60
N LEU A 180 50.66 -46.27 -12.49
CA LEU A 180 51.20 -46.15 -13.84
C LEU A 180 52.70 -45.82 -13.81
N MET A 181 53.14 -44.88 -12.97
CA MET A 181 54.55 -44.53 -12.81
C MET A 181 55.39 -45.70 -12.28
N LYS A 182 54.84 -46.55 -11.41
CA LYS A 182 55.50 -47.79 -10.97
C LYS A 182 55.66 -48.79 -12.12
N LEU A 183 54.66 -48.92 -12.99
CA LEU A 183 54.74 -49.78 -14.18
C LEU A 183 55.86 -49.31 -15.12
N PHE A 184 55.92 -48.01 -15.44
CA PHE A 184 57.00 -47.44 -16.26
C PHE A 184 58.38 -47.71 -15.67
N ARG A 185 58.55 -47.50 -14.35
CA ARG A 185 59.82 -47.78 -13.67
C ARG A 185 60.24 -49.24 -13.83
N LYS A 186 59.32 -50.17 -13.65
CA LYS A 186 59.56 -51.61 -13.79
C LYS A 186 59.97 -51.99 -15.22
N ILE A 187 59.31 -51.44 -16.24
CA ILE A 187 59.68 -51.67 -17.64
C ILE A 187 61.09 -51.15 -17.92
N THR A 188 61.41 -49.93 -17.50
CA THR A 188 62.75 -49.35 -17.70
C THR A 188 63.87 -50.06 -16.94
N GLU A 189 63.56 -50.79 -15.86
CA GLU A 189 64.51 -51.60 -15.10
C GLU A 189 64.77 -52.95 -15.77
N ASN A 190 63.74 -53.56 -16.38
CA ASN A 190 63.88 -54.80 -17.14
C ASN A 190 64.78 -54.63 -18.39
N ASP A 191 64.69 -53.50 -19.09
CA ASP A 191 65.53 -53.18 -20.26
C ASP A 191 67.03 -52.95 -19.92
N ARG A 192 67.36 -52.78 -18.63
CA ARG A 192 68.75 -52.59 -18.16
C ARG A 192 69.43 -53.88 -17.71
N THR A 193 68.74 -55.02 -17.79
CA THR A 193 69.37 -56.32 -17.54
C THR A 193 70.30 -56.67 -18.72
N PRO A 194 71.59 -56.94 -18.50
CA PRO A 194 72.45 -57.44 -19.57
C PRO A 194 72.00 -58.86 -19.89
N TYR A 195 71.23 -59.00 -20.98
CA TYR A 195 70.91 -60.31 -21.55
C TYR A 195 72.23 -61.05 -21.86
N PRO A 196 72.36 -62.35 -21.52
CA PRO A 196 73.42 -63.17 -22.07
C PRO A 196 73.21 -63.23 -23.58
N ARG A 197 74.22 -62.81 -24.32
CA ARG A 197 74.28 -62.90 -25.77
C ARG A 197 74.20 -64.37 -26.19
N GLU A 198 73.01 -64.85 -26.49
CA GLU A 198 72.81 -66.01 -27.37
C GLU A 198 71.78 -65.70 -28.44
N ARG A 199 72.19 -66.06 -29.66
CA ARG A 199 71.54 -65.86 -30.95
C ARG A 199 70.10 -66.37 -30.91
N THR A 200 69.18 -65.73 -31.64
CA THR A 200 68.59 -66.22 -32.89
C THR A 200 67.66 -65.13 -33.42
N ASP A 201 67.71 -64.90 -34.73
CA ASP A 201 66.88 -63.94 -35.45
C ASP A 201 65.39 -64.22 -35.26
N ASP A 202 64.63 -63.23 -34.79
CA ASP A 202 63.17 -63.17 -34.95
C ASP A 202 62.73 -61.72 -35.18
N SER A 203 62.92 -61.26 -36.42
CA SER A 203 62.25 -60.07 -36.95
C SER A 203 60.93 -60.53 -37.58
N SER A 204 59.84 -60.46 -36.81
CA SER A 204 58.48 -60.59 -37.35
C SER A 204 57.41 -59.97 -36.44
N LEU A 205 57.51 -58.67 -36.15
CA LEU A 205 56.37 -57.89 -35.63
C LEU A 205 56.19 -56.62 -36.43
N GLU A 206 55.71 -56.78 -37.66
CA GLU A 206 55.12 -55.71 -38.45
C GLU A 206 53.63 -55.64 -38.07
N CYS A 207 53.26 -54.66 -37.26
CA CYS A 207 51.86 -54.36 -37.00
C CYS A 207 51.25 -53.73 -38.26
N GLU A 208 50.50 -54.54 -38.99
CA GLU A 208 49.61 -54.11 -40.07
C GLU A 208 48.54 -53.14 -39.51
N PRO A 209 48.44 -51.89 -40.01
CA PRO A 209 47.39 -50.98 -39.61
C PRO A 209 46.06 -51.45 -40.23
N VAL A 210 45.18 -51.99 -39.38
CA VAL A 210 43.80 -52.32 -39.75
C VAL A 210 43.13 -51.07 -40.32
N GLN A 211 42.96 -51.05 -41.64
CA GLN A 211 42.08 -50.11 -42.32
C GLN A 211 40.65 -50.44 -41.87
N LEU A 212 40.06 -49.58 -41.05
CA LEU A 212 38.61 -49.56 -40.87
C LEU A 212 38.01 -49.05 -42.18
N ASP A 213 37.71 -50.00 -43.06
CA ASP A 213 36.87 -49.79 -44.22
C ASP A 213 35.49 -49.34 -43.72
N GLU A 214 35.22 -48.06 -43.93
CA GLU A 214 34.01 -47.47 -44.51
C GLU A 214 32.77 -48.40 -44.68
N ILE A 215 32.29 -49.01 -43.60
CA ILE A 215 30.94 -49.58 -43.52
C ILE A 215 30.05 -48.58 -42.78
N ALA A 216 29.93 -47.38 -43.35
CA ALA A 216 28.86 -46.46 -43.01
C ALA A 216 27.86 -46.51 -44.18
N GLY A 217 26.96 -47.49 -44.13
CA GLY A 217 25.75 -47.42 -44.94
C GLY A 217 24.97 -46.19 -44.51
N ASP A 218 24.95 -45.16 -45.36
CA ASP A 218 24.04 -44.01 -45.49
C ASP A 218 23.00 -43.78 -44.37
N ILE A 219 23.43 -43.71 -43.11
CA ILE A 219 22.64 -43.09 -42.05
C ILE A 219 22.89 -41.60 -42.21
N ASP A 220 21.88 -40.91 -42.73
CA ASP A 220 21.85 -39.45 -42.80
C ASP A 220 22.00 -38.90 -41.37
N MET A 221 23.25 -38.62 -41.01
CA MET A 221 23.69 -38.20 -39.69
C MET A 221 23.02 -36.88 -39.29
N GLU A 222 22.79 -36.01 -40.27
CA GLU A 222 22.11 -34.73 -40.10
C GLU A 222 20.63 -34.94 -39.72
N LYS A 223 19.96 -35.91 -40.36
CA LYS A 223 18.58 -36.27 -40.03
C LYS A 223 18.44 -36.92 -38.66
N MET A 224 19.39 -37.77 -38.26
CA MET A 224 19.42 -38.35 -36.92
C MET A 224 19.61 -37.28 -35.84
N GLU A 225 20.54 -36.34 -36.05
CA GLU A 225 20.78 -35.23 -35.13
C GLU A 225 19.57 -34.29 -35.02
N HIS A 226 18.85 -34.07 -36.13
CA HIS A 226 17.61 -33.30 -36.15
C HIS A 226 16.51 -33.95 -35.28
N GLU A 227 16.30 -35.26 -35.42
CA GLU A 227 15.30 -35.99 -34.62
C GLU A 227 15.72 -36.08 -33.14
N MET A 228 17.03 -36.13 -32.84
CA MET A 228 17.55 -36.06 -31.47
C MET A 228 17.22 -34.72 -30.82
N SER A 229 17.42 -33.63 -31.56
CA SER A 229 17.10 -32.28 -31.12
C SER A 229 15.59 -32.10 -30.90
N ALA A 230 14.75 -32.68 -31.76
CA ALA A 230 13.29 -32.67 -31.61
C ALA A 230 12.84 -33.42 -30.35
N TYR A 231 13.44 -34.58 -30.05
CA TYR A 231 13.14 -35.35 -28.84
C TYR A 231 13.52 -34.61 -27.57
N VAL A 232 14.71 -33.99 -27.53
CA VAL A 232 15.17 -33.18 -26.38
C VAL A 232 14.23 -31.97 -26.16
N THR A 233 13.80 -31.33 -27.25
CA THR A 233 12.87 -30.20 -27.19
C THR A 233 11.49 -30.62 -26.66
N ALA A 234 10.96 -31.75 -27.15
CA ALA A 234 9.70 -32.31 -26.68
C ALA A 234 9.77 -32.72 -25.20
N LEU A 235 10.89 -33.28 -24.76
CA LEU A 235 11.13 -33.63 -23.36
C LEU A 235 11.18 -32.40 -22.45
N ALA A 236 11.82 -31.31 -22.89
CA ALA A 236 11.83 -30.05 -22.16
C ALA A 236 10.40 -29.48 -22.03
N ALA A 237 9.64 -29.45 -23.13
CA ALA A 237 8.25 -28.97 -23.13
C ALA A 237 7.33 -29.82 -22.23
N ALA A 238 7.47 -31.14 -22.25
CA ALA A 238 6.71 -32.04 -21.37
C ALA A 238 7.11 -31.92 -19.89
N LYS A 239 8.38 -31.62 -19.61
CA LYS A 239 8.88 -31.36 -18.25
C LYS A 239 8.34 -30.05 -17.70
N ASP A 240 8.24 -29.02 -18.53
CA ASP A 240 7.69 -27.72 -18.15
C ASP A 240 6.15 -27.74 -18.07
N ASN A 241 5.49 -28.57 -18.89
CA ASN A 241 4.04 -28.77 -18.87
C ASN A 241 3.64 -30.20 -19.29
N PRO A 242 3.32 -31.10 -18.34
CA PRO A 242 3.02 -32.52 -18.63
C PRO A 242 1.56 -32.71 -19.06
N THR A 243 1.17 -32.11 -20.19
CA THR A 243 -0.13 -32.35 -20.84
C THR A 243 -0.04 -33.57 -21.77
N ASP A 244 -1.14 -34.29 -21.98
CA ASP A 244 -1.22 -35.46 -22.88
C ASP A 244 -0.67 -35.18 -24.29
N GLU A 245 -0.84 -33.96 -24.80
CA GLU A 245 -0.29 -33.53 -26.10
C GLU A 245 1.25 -33.53 -26.11
N PHE A 246 1.89 -33.04 -25.05
CA PHE A 246 3.35 -33.02 -24.93
C PHE A 246 3.93 -34.41 -24.68
N LEU A 247 3.24 -35.24 -23.87
CA LEU A 247 3.61 -36.63 -23.68
C LEU A 247 3.53 -37.42 -25.01
N LYS A 248 2.48 -37.19 -25.80
CA LYS A 248 2.35 -37.76 -27.15
C LYS A 248 3.49 -37.31 -28.06
N ALA A 249 3.84 -36.02 -28.08
CA ALA A 249 4.96 -35.49 -28.87
C ALA A 249 6.30 -36.14 -28.49
N VAL A 250 6.56 -36.38 -27.20
CA VAL A 250 7.76 -37.11 -26.73
C VAL A 250 7.78 -38.54 -27.26
N THR A 251 6.64 -39.24 -27.20
CA THR A 251 6.55 -40.62 -27.71
C THR A 251 6.73 -40.69 -29.22
N GLU A 252 6.21 -39.73 -29.98
CA GLU A 252 6.37 -39.66 -31.43
C GLU A 252 7.81 -39.36 -31.83
N ALA A 253 8.47 -38.40 -31.17
CA ALA A 253 9.87 -38.09 -31.40
C ALA A 253 10.80 -39.28 -31.04
N ARG A 254 10.47 -40.02 -29.98
CA ARG A 254 11.17 -41.26 -29.61
C ARG A 254 11.02 -42.36 -30.68
N LEU A 255 9.82 -42.53 -31.23
CA LEU A 255 9.57 -43.50 -32.30
C LEU A 255 10.36 -43.17 -33.57
N LYS A 256 10.45 -41.88 -33.94
CA LYS A 256 11.25 -41.45 -35.09
C LYS A 256 12.74 -41.73 -34.91
N LEU A 257 13.28 -41.53 -33.71
CA LEU A 257 14.66 -41.90 -33.39
C LEU A 257 14.90 -43.41 -33.44
N GLN A 258 13.94 -44.20 -32.97
CA GLN A 258 14.05 -45.66 -33.00
C GLN A 258 14.08 -46.21 -34.43
N ALA A 259 13.53 -45.50 -35.41
CA ALA A 259 13.55 -45.88 -36.82
C ALA A 259 14.95 -45.81 -37.48
N PHE A 260 15.95 -45.20 -36.83
CA PHE A 260 17.36 -45.23 -37.28
C PHE A 260 18.16 -46.41 -36.71
N VAL A 261 17.59 -47.13 -35.74
CA VAL A 261 18.25 -48.22 -35.00
C VAL A 261 17.70 -49.60 -35.39
N LEU A 262 16.58 -49.65 -36.13
CA LEU A 262 15.90 -50.85 -36.64
C LEU A 262 16.01 -50.92 -38.16
#